data_AF-A0A2N5JLB6-F1
#
_entry.id   AF-A0A2N5JLB6-F1
#
_cell.length_a   1.000
_cell.length_b   1.000
_cell.length_c   1.000
_cell.angle_alpha   90.00
_cell.angle_beta   90.00
_cell.angle_gamma   90.00
#
_symmetry.space_group_name_H-M   'P 1'
#
loop_
_entity.id
_entity.type
_entity.pdbx_description
1 polymer ?
#
loop_
_entity_poly.entity_id
_entity_poly.type
_entity_poly.pdbx_seq_one_letter_code
_entity_poly.pdbx_strand_id
1 'polypeptide(L)'
;MVKNHCLAKAISDCGWSSFTTMLKYKAEKEGKVYQEVGRFFPSSKTCHVCLNQIDGMSVRSWTCSNCGTNHDRDVNAAINIRDEGLRLLASLQGSAM
;
A
#
# COMPACT_ATOMS: atom_id res chain seq x y z
N MET A 1 -10.33 -17.84 -6.75
CA MET A 1 -10.14 -19.06 -5.95
C MET A 1 -8.71 -19.11 -5.44
N VAL A 2 -8.50 -19.19 -4.13
CA VAL A 2 -7.15 -19.27 -3.54
C VAL A 2 -6.57 -20.65 -3.85
N LYS A 3 -5.41 -20.70 -4.50
CA LYS A 3 -4.85 -21.95 -5.06
C LYS A 3 -4.11 -22.82 -4.05
N ASN A 4 -3.63 -22.24 -2.94
CA ASN A 4 -2.87 -22.98 -1.92
C ASN A 4 -3.82 -23.43 -0.80
N HIS A 5 -4.13 -24.73 -0.75
CA HIS A 5 -5.07 -25.29 0.23
C HIS A 5 -4.63 -25.12 1.68
N CYS A 6 -3.32 -25.15 1.98
CA CYS A 6 -2.80 -24.95 3.34
C CYS A 6 -2.99 -23.52 3.83
N LEU A 7 -2.94 -22.53 2.93
CA LEU A 7 -3.09 -21.11 3.25
C LEU A 7 -4.49 -20.57 2.96
N ALA A 8 -5.32 -21.32 2.23
CA ALA A 8 -6.63 -20.85 1.75
C ALA A 8 -7.54 -20.38 2.87
N LYS A 9 -7.63 -21.16 3.96
CA LYS A 9 -8.43 -20.79 5.14
C LYS A 9 -7.90 -19.50 5.78
N ALA A 10 -6.62 -19.45 6.13
CA ALA A 10 -6.02 -18.28 6.77
C ALA A 10 -6.15 -16.99 5.93
N ILE A 11 -5.95 -17.08 4.62
CA ILE A 11 -6.13 -15.95 3.68
C ILE A 11 -7.60 -15.51 3.63
N SER A 12 -8.53 -16.47 3.62
CA SER A 12 -9.97 -16.16 3.56
C SER A 12 -10.47 -15.54 4.85
N ASP A 13 -9.99 -16.02 6.00
CA ASP A 13 -10.33 -15.51 7.33
C ASP A 13 -9.87 -14.04 7.51
N CYS A 14 -8.83 -13.59 6.82
CA CYS A 14 -8.41 -12.18 6.83
C CYS A 14 -9.39 -11.22 6.15
N GLY A 15 -10.28 -11.69 5.27
CA GLY A 15 -11.39 -10.89 4.73
C GLY A 15 -11.02 -9.64 3.91
N TRP A 16 -9.79 -9.54 3.37
CA TRP A 16 -9.30 -8.33 2.71
C TRP A 16 -10.19 -7.82 1.58
N SER A 17 -10.74 -8.71 0.75
CA SER A 17 -11.63 -8.32 -0.36
C SER A 17 -12.94 -7.71 0.14
N SER A 18 -13.49 -8.23 1.23
CA SER A 18 -14.71 -7.71 1.83
C SER A 18 -14.45 -6.33 2.43
N PHE A 19 -13.29 -6.15 3.08
CA PHE A 19 -12.87 -4.86 3.62
C PHE A 19 -12.75 -3.80 2.52
N THR A 20 -12.00 -4.07 1.44
CA THR A 20 -11.83 -3.10 0.34
C THR A 20 -13.14 -2.81 -0.40
N THR A 21 -13.99 -3.83 -0.59
CA THR A 21 -15.32 -3.66 -1.20
C THR A 21 -16.19 -2.71 -0.36
N MET A 22 -16.22 -2.90 0.97
CA MET A 22 -16.99 -2.03 1.86
C MET A 22 -16.40 -0.62 1.93
N LEU A 23 -15.07 -0.48 1.93
CA LEU A 23 -14.41 0.82 1.90
C LEU A 23 -14.79 1.61 0.65
N LYS A 24 -14.72 0.97 -0.52
CA LYS A 24 -15.12 1.56 -1.81
C LYS A 24 -16.58 1.98 -1.79
N TYR A 25 -17.47 1.06 -1.41
CA TYR A 25 -18.91 1.33 -1.32
C TYR A 25 -19.21 2.54 -0.41
N LYS A 26 -18.60 2.61 0.78
CA LYS A 26 -18.82 3.71 1.71
C LYS A 26 -18.21 5.03 1.22
N ALA A 27 -17.04 5.00 0.59
CA ALA A 27 -16.43 6.19 0.01
C ALA A 27 -17.32 6.78 -1.09
N GLU A 28 -17.77 5.94 -2.03
CA GLU A 28 -18.66 6.35 -3.13
C GLU A 28 -20.00 6.89 -2.62
N LYS A 29 -20.58 6.25 -1.60
CA LYS A 29 -21.82 6.71 -0.96
C LYS A 29 -21.70 8.13 -0.40
N GLU A 30 -20.54 8.48 0.15
CA GLU A 30 -20.27 9.81 0.73
C GLU A 30 -19.67 10.80 -0.30
N GLY A 31 -19.64 10.46 -1.59
CA GLY A 31 -19.07 11.30 -2.64
C GLY A 31 -17.55 11.44 -2.58
N LYS A 32 -16.85 10.51 -1.93
CA LYS A 32 -15.38 10.47 -1.81
C LYS A 32 -14.76 9.60 -2.89
N VAL A 33 -13.51 9.88 -3.21
CA VAL A 33 -12.72 9.08 -4.15
C VAL A 33 -12.06 7.91 -3.44
N TYR A 34 -12.20 6.71 -4.03
CA TYR A 34 -11.47 5.51 -3.63
C TYR A 34 -10.40 5.19 -4.67
N GLN A 35 -9.13 5.19 -4.27
CA GLN A 35 -7.98 4.92 -5.13
C GLN A 35 -7.20 3.73 -4.60
N GLU A 36 -7.08 2.68 -5.42
CA GLU A 36 -6.22 1.54 -5.12
C GLU A 36 -4.79 1.80 -5.59
N VAL A 37 -3.83 1.35 -4.79
CA VAL A 37 -2.41 1.30 -5.18
C VAL A 37 -2.09 -0.11 -5.68
N GLY A 38 -1.21 -0.20 -6.68
CA GLY A 38 -0.84 -1.47 -7.30
C GLY A 38 -0.34 -2.51 -6.29
N ARG A 39 -0.81 -3.76 -6.42
CA ARG A 39 -0.50 -4.87 -5.50
C ARG A 39 0.99 -5.10 -5.24
N PHE A 40 1.85 -4.82 -6.22
CA PHE A 40 3.29 -5.05 -6.16
C PHE A 40 4.09 -3.77 -5.90
N PHE A 41 3.42 -2.67 -5.58
CA PHE A 41 4.10 -1.44 -5.20
C PHE A 41 4.97 -1.67 -3.95
N PRO A 42 6.27 -1.34 -3.97
CA PRO A 42 7.21 -1.67 -2.89
C PRO A 42 7.08 -0.76 -1.66
N SER A 43 5.86 -0.53 -1.17
CA SER A 43 5.57 0.44 -0.11
C SER A 43 6.40 0.24 1.17
N SER A 44 6.60 -1.00 1.60
CA SER A 44 7.39 -1.30 2.79
C SER A 44 8.90 -1.20 2.55
N LYS A 45 9.35 -1.41 1.30
CA LYS A 45 10.77 -1.50 0.91
C LYS A 45 11.36 -0.20 0.40
N THR A 46 10.53 0.80 0.11
CA THR A 46 10.97 2.13 -0.30
C THR A 46 11.11 3.02 0.93
N CYS A 47 12.25 3.68 1.09
CA CYS A 47 12.40 4.73 2.10
C CYS A 47 11.49 5.92 1.72
N HIS A 48 10.51 6.26 2.56
CA HIS A 48 9.65 7.42 2.25
C HIS A 48 10.39 8.77 2.29
N VAL A 49 11.61 8.82 2.84
CA VAL A 49 12.41 10.05 2.94
C VAL A 49 13.26 10.29 1.68
N CYS A 50 13.91 9.24 1.15
CA CYS A 50 14.88 9.39 0.06
C CYS A 50 14.60 8.49 -1.15
N LEU A 51 13.49 7.76 -1.14
CA LEU A 51 13.03 6.86 -2.21
C LEU A 51 13.95 5.67 -2.51
N ASN A 52 15.04 5.49 -1.76
CA ASN A 52 15.89 4.31 -1.89
C ASN A 52 15.12 3.03 -1.56
N GLN A 53 15.21 2.04 -2.44
CA GLN A 53 14.61 0.72 -2.22
C GLN A 53 15.62 -0.25 -1.62
N ILE A 54 15.14 -1.16 -0.78
CA ILE A 54 15.96 -2.21 -0.17
C ILE A 54 15.51 -3.61 -0.59
N ASP A 55 16.47 -4.52 -0.70
CA ASP A 55 16.24 -5.91 -1.06
C ASP A 55 15.87 -6.75 0.17
N GLY A 56 14.56 -7.05 0.27
CA GLY A 56 14.03 -7.96 1.29
C GLY A 56 13.73 -7.29 2.63
N MET A 57 12.76 -7.84 3.36
CA MET A 57 12.42 -7.34 4.69
C MET A 57 11.79 -8.44 5.55
N SER A 58 12.49 -8.89 6.58
CA SER A 58 11.95 -9.74 7.65
C SER A 58 11.79 -8.98 8.98
N VAL A 59 12.16 -7.70 9.01
CA VAL A 59 12.28 -6.90 10.23
C VAL A 59 11.16 -5.87 10.36
N ARG A 60 10.72 -5.61 11.60
CA ARG A 60 9.71 -4.59 11.95
C ARG A 60 10.22 -3.16 11.80
N SER A 61 11.53 -2.99 11.99
CA SER A 61 12.18 -1.69 11.86
C SER A 61 13.50 -1.84 11.11
N TRP A 62 13.88 -0.82 10.36
CA TRP A 62 15.09 -0.82 9.55
C TRP A 62 15.64 0.60 9.36
N THR A 63 16.95 0.71 9.29
CA THR A 63 17.63 1.97 8.98
C THR A 63 17.93 2.04 7.49
N CYS A 64 17.56 3.13 6.83
CA CYS A 64 17.88 3.35 5.43
C CYS A 64 19.38 3.49 5.24
N SER A 65 19.97 2.65 4.39
CA SER A 65 21.41 2.69 4.06
C SER A 65 21.83 3.95 3.31
N ASN A 66 20.89 4.64 2.65
CA ASN A 66 21.17 5.84 1.87
C ASN A 66 21.08 7.13 2.71
N CYS A 67 20.01 7.31 3.49
CA CYS A 67 19.79 8.56 4.25
C CYS A 67 19.89 8.41 5.78
N GLY A 68 20.11 7.20 6.29
CA GLY A 68 20.25 6.93 7.73
C GLY A 68 18.95 7.04 8.54
N THR A 69 17.80 7.30 7.92
CA THR A 69 16.52 7.37 8.63
C THR A 69 16.13 5.99 9.16
N ASN A 70 15.75 5.91 10.44
CA ASN A 70 15.16 4.70 11.02
C ASN A 70 13.64 4.66 10.74
N HIS A 71 13.16 3.52 10.26
CA HIS A 71 11.77 3.32 9.88
C HIS A 71 11.11 2.27 10.76
N ASP A 72 9.90 2.56 11.24
CA ASP A 72 8.90 1.51 11.45
C ASP A 72 8.34 1.12 10.08
N ARG A 73 8.35 -0.17 9.76
CA ARG A 73 7.99 -0.67 8.44
C ARG A 73 6.54 -0.33 8.07
N ASP A 74 5.62 -0.48 9.00
CA ASP A 74 4.19 -0.36 8.71
C ASP A 74 3.82 1.13 8.56
N VAL A 75 4.42 2.02 9.37
CA VAL A 75 4.32 3.48 9.20
C VAL A 75 4.92 3.92 7.86
N ASN A 76 6.12 3.44 7.53
CA ASN A 76 6.77 3.76 6.25
C ASN A 76 5.91 3.30 5.06
N ALA A 77 5.36 2.08 5.12
CA ALA A 77 4.46 1.57 4.10
C ALA A 77 3.19 2.42 3.95
N ALA A 78 2.59 2.86 5.05
CA ALA A 78 1.40 3.72 5.02
C ALA A 78 1.68 5.07 4.35
N ILE A 79 2.82 5.69 4.65
CA ILE A 79 3.25 6.95 4.01
C ILE A 79 3.42 6.76 2.51
N ASN A 80 4.16 5.73 2.09
CA ASN A 80 4.37 5.46 0.67
C ASN A 80 3.06 5.14 -0.08
N ILE A 81 2.13 4.40 0.54
CA ILE A 81 0.81 4.11 -0.06
C ILE A 81 0.00 5.39 -0.23
N ARG A 82 0.00 6.28 0.77
CA ARG A 82 -0.67 7.59 0.68
C ARG A 82 -0.10 8.40 -0.48
N ASP A 83 1.22 8.53 -0.56
CA ASP A 83 1.89 9.38 -1.54
C ASP A 83 1.71 8.84 -2.96
N GLU A 84 1.77 7.53 -3.15
CA GLU A 84 1.45 6.89 -4.43
C GLU A 84 -0.02 7.05 -4.81
N GLY A 85 -0.94 6.93 -3.84
CA GLY A 85 -2.36 7.21 -4.07
C GLY A 85 -2.61 8.64 -4.55
N LEU A 86 -1.97 9.63 -3.93
CA LEU A 86 -2.05 11.03 -4.34
C LEU A 86 -1.45 11.25 -5.74
N ARG A 87 -0.32 10.61 -6.06
CA ARG A 87 0.30 10.66 -7.39
C ARG A 87 -0.64 10.12 -8.47
N LEU A 88 -1.29 8.98 -8.21
CA LEU A 88 -2.27 8.38 -9.12
C LEU A 88 -3.46 9.32 -9.35
N LEU A 89 -4.01 9.91 -8.30
CA LEU A 89 -5.11 10.88 -8.41
C LEU A 89 -4.73 12.10 -9.25
N ALA A 90 -3.54 12.67 -9.02
CA ALA A 90 -3.05 13.80 -9.80
C ALA A 90 -2.88 13.44 -11.29
N SER A 91 -2.39 12.23 -11.60
CA SER A 91 -2.21 11.77 -12.98
C SER A 91 -3.53 11.58 -13.75
N LEU A 92 -4.61 11.25 -13.04
CA LEU A 92 -5.95 11.13 -13.63
C LEU A 92 -6.57 12.49 -13.97
N GLN A 93 -6.29 13.51 -13.15
CA GLN A 93 -6.79 14.88 -13.37
C GLN A 93 -6.06 15.59 -14.52
N GLY A 94 -4.79 15.26 -14.78
CA GLY A 94 -4.03 15.79 -15.92
C GLY A 94 -4.43 15.22 -17.28
N SER A 95 -5.14 14.09 -17.33
CA SER A 95 -5.60 13.46 -18.59
C SER A 95 -7.00 13.94 -19.04
N ALA A 96 -7.65 14.79 -18.24
CA ALA A 96 -9.00 15.31 -18.49
C ALA A 96 -9.02 16.80 -18.92
N MET A 97 -7.84 17.36 -19.23
CA MET A 97 -7.64 18.65 -19.91
C MET A 97 -7.00 18.41 -21.26
#